data_AF-A0A9R1QVV3-F1
#
_entry.id   AF-A0A9R1QVV3-F1
#
_cell.length_a   1.000
_cell.length_b   1.000
_cell.length_c   1.000
_cell.angle_alpha   90.00
_cell.angle_beta   90.00
_cell.angle_gamma   90.00
#
_symmetry.space_group_name_H-M   'P 1'
#
loop_
_entity.id
_entity.type
_entity.pdbx_description
1 polymer ?
#
loop_
_entity_poly.entity_id
_entity_poly.type
_entity_poly.pdbx_seq_one_letter_code
_entity_poly.pdbx_strand_id
1 'polypeptide(L)'
;MDLILPFKVGDAVEIRSYNVGYRGAWFRCKITDMCIRSGHMECQVEYIDYPDERRKWNRLYKIPPKCRNQKASQNREIMLRPPFPQWCWENDICEHGQQMDVVAVVSSPWKVGDLIDWWYTDCFWTGKIIELLDDDKVKIICPEIPLGEGGCWVAHPKDLRPALDWSLEKGWSAPLSQENGKCWHTARLIAGNQGITIHSFPVN
;
A
#
# COMPACT_ATOMS: atom_id res chain seq x y z
N MET A 1 -16.06 -0.15 -22.17
CA MET A 1 -14.79 -0.79 -21.80
C MET A 1 -15.11 -1.75 -20.69
N ASP A 2 -14.94 -3.05 -20.93
CA ASP A 2 -14.99 -4.03 -19.85
C ASP A 2 -13.78 -3.75 -18.95
N LEU A 3 -14.06 -3.35 -17.70
CA LEU A 3 -13.02 -3.07 -16.73
C LEU A 3 -12.41 -4.41 -16.32
N ILE A 4 -11.38 -4.86 -17.05
CA ILE A 4 -10.63 -6.06 -16.68
C ILE A 4 -9.88 -5.74 -15.39
N LEU A 5 -10.34 -6.33 -14.29
CA LEU A 5 -9.64 -6.25 -13.01
C LEU A 5 -8.36 -7.11 -13.10
N PRO A 6 -7.21 -6.64 -12.62
CA PRO A 6 -5.97 -7.39 -12.61
C PRO A 6 -5.94 -8.43 -11.47
N PHE A 7 -7.10 -8.91 -11.03
CA PHE A 7 -7.25 -9.83 -9.91
C PHE A 7 -8.12 -11.01 -10.33
N LYS A 8 -7.73 -12.20 -9.89
CA LYS A 8 -8.48 -13.44 -10.04
C LYS A 8 -8.46 -14.26 -8.75
N VAL A 9 -9.34 -15.25 -8.69
CA VAL A 9 -9.33 -16.24 -7.61
C VAL A 9 -7.98 -16.92 -7.54
N GLY A 10 -7.43 -17.03 -6.33
CA GLY A 10 -6.11 -17.59 -6.06
C GLY A 10 -5.02 -16.55 -5.88
N ASP A 11 -5.22 -15.30 -6.32
CA ASP A 11 -4.21 -14.24 -6.17
C ASP A 11 -3.99 -13.86 -4.70
N ALA A 12 -2.73 -13.62 -4.34
CA ALA A 12 -2.38 -12.94 -3.10
C ALA A 12 -2.64 -11.44 -3.27
N VAL A 13 -3.13 -10.80 -2.20
CA VAL A 13 -3.55 -9.39 -2.21
C VAL A 13 -3.41 -8.79 -0.83
N GLU A 14 -3.48 -7.46 -0.74
CA GLU A 14 -3.72 -6.77 0.52
C GLU A 14 -5.10 -6.11 0.51
N ILE A 15 -5.89 -6.33 1.58
CA ILE A 15 -7.22 -5.76 1.73
C ILE A 15 -7.23 -4.72 2.86
N ARG A 16 -7.92 -3.60 2.65
CA ARG A 16 -8.07 -2.55 3.64
C ARG A 16 -9.38 -2.65 4.41
N SER A 17 -9.34 -2.30 5.69
CA SER A 17 -10.53 -2.23 6.55
C SER A 17 -10.89 -0.80 6.97
N TYR A 18 -12.18 -0.59 7.19
CA TYR A 18 -12.72 0.60 7.88
C TYR A 18 -13.54 0.19 9.12
N ASN A 19 -13.42 -1.06 9.55
CA ASN A 19 -14.10 -1.52 10.75
C ASN A 19 -13.39 -0.95 11.98
N VAL A 20 -14.17 -0.71 13.04
CA VAL A 20 -13.65 -0.22 14.33
C VAL A 20 -12.56 -1.17 14.84
N GLY A 21 -11.45 -0.60 15.28
CA GLY A 21 -10.27 -1.33 15.74
C GLY A 21 -9.29 -1.70 14.63
N TYR A 22 -9.61 -1.43 13.36
CA TYR A 22 -8.78 -1.72 12.19
C TYR A 22 -8.95 -0.69 11.06
N ARG A 23 -9.40 0.54 11.37
CA ARG A 23 -9.59 1.56 10.36
C ARG A 23 -8.24 1.89 9.70
N GLY A 24 -8.21 1.83 8.38
CA GLY A 24 -7.02 2.14 7.58
C GLY A 24 -5.98 1.01 7.50
N ALA A 25 -6.14 -0.08 8.26
CA ALA A 25 -5.20 -1.20 8.24
C ALA A 25 -5.31 -2.03 6.95
N TRP A 26 -4.17 -2.53 6.48
CA TRP A 26 -4.03 -3.44 5.35
C TRP A 26 -3.65 -4.85 5.82
N PHE A 27 -4.38 -5.85 5.35
CA PHE A 27 -4.19 -7.25 5.72
C PHE A 27 -3.77 -8.07 4.52
N ARG A 28 -2.80 -8.97 4.71
CA ARG A 28 -2.38 -9.90 3.67
C ARG A 28 -3.41 -11.01 3.54
N CYS A 29 -3.82 -11.26 2.31
CA CYS A 29 -4.96 -12.11 2.01
C CYS A 29 -4.72 -12.94 0.73
N LYS A 30 -5.55 -13.97 0.55
CA LYS A 30 -5.71 -14.69 -0.71
C LYS A 30 -7.16 -14.62 -1.17
N ILE A 31 -7.40 -14.29 -2.44
CA ILE A 31 -8.74 -14.27 -3.00
C ILE A 31 -9.25 -15.71 -3.15
N THR A 32 -10.41 -16.00 -2.57
CA THR A 32 -11.07 -17.32 -2.71
C THR A 32 -12.25 -17.31 -3.66
N ASP A 33 -12.89 -16.16 -3.85
CA ASP A 33 -14.03 -16.00 -4.76
C ASP A 33 -14.21 -14.53 -5.19
N MET A 34 -14.80 -14.29 -6.35
CA MET A 34 -15.09 -12.97 -6.90
C MET A 34 -16.38 -13.00 -7.71
N CYS A 35 -17.26 -12.03 -7.48
CA CYS A 35 -18.46 -11.87 -8.30
C CYS A 35 -19.02 -10.45 -8.26
N ILE A 36 -19.92 -10.17 -9.21
CA ILE A 36 -20.73 -8.95 -9.19
C ILE A 36 -22.01 -9.24 -8.41
N ARG A 37 -22.23 -8.51 -7.30
CA ARG A 37 -23.44 -8.59 -6.47
C ARG A 37 -24.09 -7.23 -6.39
N SER A 38 -25.36 -7.14 -6.78
CA SER A 38 -26.14 -5.88 -6.75
C SER A 38 -25.42 -4.71 -7.44
N GLY A 39 -24.74 -4.96 -8.56
CA GLY A 39 -24.00 -3.93 -9.31
C GLY A 39 -22.66 -3.51 -8.68
N HIS A 40 -22.18 -4.24 -7.68
CA HIS A 40 -20.87 -4.01 -7.05
C HIS A 40 -19.98 -5.24 -7.24
N MET A 41 -18.70 -5.00 -7.55
CA MET A 41 -17.70 -6.05 -7.50
C MET A 41 -17.38 -6.36 -6.03
N GLU A 42 -17.50 -7.63 -5.65
CA GLU A 42 -17.17 -8.14 -4.33
C GLU A 42 -16.20 -9.33 -4.45
N CYS A 43 -15.33 -9.50 -3.44
CA CYS A 43 -14.47 -10.68 -3.31
C CYS A 43 -14.61 -11.32 -1.93
N GLN A 44 -14.41 -12.62 -1.85
CA GLN A 44 -14.09 -13.32 -0.62
C GLN A 44 -12.59 -13.50 -0.52
N VAL A 45 -12.08 -13.41 0.71
CA VAL A 45 -10.67 -13.60 1.01
C VAL A 45 -10.49 -14.49 2.22
N GLU A 46 -9.35 -15.18 2.24
CA GLU A 46 -8.75 -15.75 3.44
C GLU A 46 -7.64 -14.83 3.94
N TYR A 47 -7.65 -14.53 5.23
CA TYR A 47 -6.60 -13.74 5.86
C TYR A 47 -5.41 -14.64 6.18
N ILE A 48 -4.23 -14.28 5.69
CA ILE A 48 -3.01 -15.07 5.89
C ILE A 48 -2.61 -15.07 7.36
N ASP A 49 -2.71 -13.91 8.00
CA ASP A 49 -2.25 -13.70 9.37
C ASP A 49 -3.37 -13.86 10.42
N TYR A 50 -4.59 -14.14 9.96
CA TYR A 50 -5.77 -14.40 10.80
C TYR A 50 -6.54 -15.61 10.25
N PRO A 51 -5.96 -16.82 10.29
CA PRO A 51 -6.50 -18.01 9.60
C PRO A 51 -7.88 -18.44 10.11
N ASP A 52 -8.22 -18.08 11.35
CA ASP A 52 -9.51 -18.40 11.98
C ASP A 52 -10.62 -17.39 11.62
N GLU A 53 -10.30 -16.28 10.94
CA GLU A 53 -11.30 -15.28 10.56
C GLU A 53 -12.24 -15.83 9.49
N ARG A 54 -13.55 -15.70 9.75
CA ARG A 54 -14.57 -16.21 8.84
C ARG A 54 -14.52 -15.47 7.50
N ARG A 55 -14.53 -16.23 6.41
CA ARG A 55 -14.66 -15.68 5.05
C ARG A 55 -15.93 -14.84 4.95
N LYS A 56 -15.77 -13.60 4.49
CA LYS A 56 -16.85 -12.64 4.27
C LYS A 56 -16.70 -12.03 2.89
N TRP A 57 -17.82 -11.61 2.30
CA TRP A 57 -17.82 -10.84 1.07
C TRP A 57 -17.41 -9.40 1.36
N ASN A 58 -16.43 -8.91 0.60
CA ASN A 58 -15.88 -7.56 0.72
C ASN A 58 -16.07 -6.81 -0.60
N ARG A 59 -16.66 -5.62 -0.52
CA ARG A 59 -16.71 -4.71 -1.67
C ARG A 59 -15.32 -4.21 -2.02
N LEU A 60 -14.96 -4.32 -3.30
CA LEU A 60 -13.68 -3.82 -3.81
C LEU A 60 -13.57 -2.31 -3.73
N TYR A 61 -14.70 -1.60 -3.77
CA TYR A 61 -14.77 -0.14 -3.65
C TYR A 61 -15.70 0.27 -2.53
N LYS A 62 -15.23 1.12 -1.63
CA LYS A 62 -16.05 1.69 -0.54
C LYS A 62 -15.91 3.20 -0.53
N ILE A 63 -16.95 3.88 -0.07
CA ILE A 63 -16.90 5.33 0.18
C ILE A 63 -16.13 5.51 1.49
N PRO A 64 -15.04 6.31 1.51
CA PRO A 64 -14.31 6.60 2.72
C PRO A 64 -15.23 7.21 3.78
N PRO A 65 -15.04 6.90 5.07
CA PRO A 65 -15.90 7.43 6.13
C PRO A 65 -16.04 8.96 6.13
N LYS A 66 -14.98 9.70 5.77
CA LYS A 66 -14.98 11.18 5.64
C LYS A 66 -15.91 11.73 4.55
N CYS A 67 -16.26 10.91 3.55
CA CYS A 67 -16.97 11.32 2.34
C CYS A 67 -18.46 10.94 2.32
N ARG A 68 -19.01 10.40 3.41
CA ARG A 68 -20.39 9.86 3.45
C ARG A 68 -21.49 10.84 2.98
N ASN A 69 -21.25 12.15 3.08
CA ASN A 69 -22.21 13.20 2.70
C ASN A 69 -21.96 13.81 1.30
N GLN A 70 -20.97 13.32 0.55
CA GLN A 70 -20.60 13.86 -0.78
C GLN A 70 -21.10 12.94 -1.91
N LYS A 71 -21.20 13.45 -3.15
CA LYS A 71 -21.68 12.67 -4.31
C LYS A 71 -20.91 11.34 -4.44
N ALA A 72 -21.59 10.23 -4.16
CA ALA A 72 -21.03 8.90 -3.94
C ALA A 72 -20.29 8.24 -5.13
N SER A 73 -20.39 8.81 -6.34
CA SER A 73 -19.76 8.25 -7.55
C SER A 73 -18.31 8.67 -7.74
N GLN A 74 -17.88 9.81 -7.19
CA GLN A 74 -16.52 10.35 -7.39
C GLN A 74 -15.55 10.04 -6.24
N ASN A 75 -16.06 9.61 -5.08
CA ASN A 75 -15.27 9.43 -3.85
C ASN A 75 -15.27 7.98 -3.37
N ARG A 76 -14.99 7.02 -4.26
CA ARG A 76 -14.81 5.62 -3.85
C ARG A 76 -13.33 5.32 -3.84
N GLU A 77 -12.86 4.78 -2.74
CA GLU A 77 -11.50 4.27 -2.68
C GLU A 77 -11.54 2.75 -2.88
N ILE A 78 -10.51 2.26 -3.54
CA ILE A 78 -10.30 0.83 -3.67
C ILE A 78 -9.89 0.25 -2.30
N MET A 79 -10.39 -0.92 -2.00
CA MET A 79 -10.18 -1.64 -0.74
C MET A 79 -9.23 -2.81 -0.91
N LEU A 80 -8.73 -3.02 -2.12
CA LEU A 80 -7.93 -4.17 -2.53
C LEU A 80 -6.74 -3.64 -3.35
N ARG A 81 -5.55 -4.14 -3.06
CA ARG A 81 -4.34 -3.89 -3.86
C ARG A 81 -3.56 -5.20 -4.05
N PRO A 82 -2.68 -5.30 -5.06
CA PRO A 82 -1.76 -6.42 -5.20
C PRO A 82 -0.89 -6.59 -3.94
N PRO A 83 -0.13 -7.70 -3.83
CA PRO A 83 0.89 -7.81 -2.81
C PRO A 83 1.84 -6.62 -2.91
N PHE A 84 2.22 -6.08 -1.76
CA PHE A 84 3.15 -4.96 -1.72
C PHE A 84 4.43 -5.30 -2.49
N PRO A 85 4.93 -4.41 -3.37
CA PRO A 85 6.11 -4.69 -4.17
C PRO A 85 7.32 -4.91 -3.26
N GLN A 86 8.33 -5.61 -3.77
CA GLN A 86 9.60 -5.62 -3.07
C GLN A 86 10.13 -4.20 -2.92
N TRP A 87 10.84 -3.95 -1.82
CA TRP A 87 11.47 -2.67 -1.58
C TRP A 87 12.88 -2.84 -1.05
N CYS A 88 13.72 -1.86 -1.32
CA CYS A 88 15.10 -1.81 -0.83
C CYS A 88 15.51 -0.37 -0.52
N TRP A 89 16.62 -0.23 0.20
CA TRP A 89 17.26 1.06 0.38
C TRP A 89 17.91 1.54 -0.91
N GLU A 90 17.94 2.86 -1.09
CA GLU A 90 18.61 3.50 -2.23
C GLU A 90 20.10 3.14 -2.34
N ASN A 91 20.76 2.90 -1.20
CA ASN A 91 22.16 2.47 -1.17
C ASN A 91 22.35 0.98 -1.51
N ASP A 92 21.27 0.19 -1.49
CA ASP A 92 21.27 -1.26 -1.72
C ASP A 92 20.77 -1.63 -3.12
N ILE A 93 20.60 -0.65 -4.01
CA ILE A 93 20.22 -0.90 -5.41
C ILE A 93 21.37 -1.66 -6.09
N CYS A 94 21.31 -2.98 -6.04
CA CYS A 94 22.14 -3.84 -6.85
C CYS A 94 21.63 -3.78 -8.30
N GLU A 95 22.50 -3.47 -9.26
CA GLU A 95 22.22 -3.46 -10.71
C GLU A 95 21.81 -4.82 -11.29
N HIS A 96 21.64 -5.84 -10.45
CA HIS A 96 21.20 -7.17 -10.85
C HIS A 96 19.71 -7.12 -11.15
N GLY A 97 19.42 -6.77 -12.41
CA GLY A 97 18.09 -6.72 -13.00
C GLY A 97 17.31 -7.98 -12.69
N GLN A 98 16.49 -7.92 -11.65
CA GLN A 98 15.52 -8.95 -11.39
C GLN A 98 14.31 -8.69 -12.29
N GLN A 99 13.81 -9.78 -12.85
CA GLN A 99 12.57 -9.90 -13.61
C GLN A 99 11.37 -9.60 -12.70
N MET A 100 11.27 -8.36 -12.21
CA MET A 100 10.23 -7.92 -11.27
C MET A 100 9.45 -6.77 -11.86
N ASP A 101 8.12 -6.81 -11.76
CA ASP A 101 7.28 -5.79 -12.40
C ASP A 101 7.52 -4.39 -11.81
N VAL A 102 7.63 -4.25 -10.48
CA VAL A 102 7.89 -2.98 -9.78
C VAL A 102 8.69 -3.21 -8.49
N VAL A 103 9.73 -2.40 -8.26
CA VAL A 103 10.49 -2.32 -7.01
C VAL A 103 10.38 -0.92 -6.41
N ALA A 104 10.11 -0.81 -5.11
CA ALA A 104 10.10 0.44 -4.38
C ALA A 104 11.48 0.73 -3.77
N VAL A 105 12.13 1.80 -4.20
CA VAL A 105 13.43 2.23 -3.69
C VAL A 105 13.22 3.35 -2.69
N VAL A 106 13.66 3.14 -1.46
CA VAL A 106 13.45 4.03 -0.32
C VAL A 106 14.70 4.86 -0.06
N SER A 107 14.54 6.17 0.12
CA SER A 107 15.66 7.02 0.53
C SER A 107 16.11 6.64 1.95
N SER A 108 17.42 6.42 2.10
CA SER A 108 18.03 6.08 3.40
C SER A 108 18.67 7.32 4.04
N PRO A 109 18.59 7.49 5.37
CA PRO A 109 17.75 6.75 6.32
C PRO A 109 16.30 7.29 6.35
N TRP A 110 15.42 6.63 7.12
CA TRP A 110 14.11 7.19 7.48
C TRP A 110 14.23 8.58 8.09
N LYS A 111 13.27 9.46 7.82
CA LYS A 111 13.24 10.82 8.37
C LYS A 111 11.85 11.26 8.80
N VAL A 112 11.81 12.24 9.71
CA VAL A 112 10.56 12.90 10.11
C VAL A 112 9.85 13.43 8.87
N GLY A 113 8.56 13.15 8.77
CA GLY A 113 7.76 13.45 7.60
C GLY A 113 7.40 12.24 6.75
N ASP A 114 8.20 11.16 6.81
CA ASP A 114 8.00 9.98 5.96
C ASP A 114 6.67 9.29 6.24
N LEU A 115 5.95 8.99 5.16
CA LEU A 115 4.77 8.15 5.17
C LEU A 115 5.19 6.69 5.07
N ILE A 116 4.73 5.89 6.02
CA ILE A 116 5.10 4.49 6.17
C ILE A 116 3.86 3.61 6.34
N ASP A 117 4.00 2.33 6.02
CA ASP A 117 3.14 1.26 6.52
C ASP A 117 3.91 0.55 7.64
N TRP A 118 3.34 0.50 8.85
CA TRP A 118 3.92 -0.12 10.03
C TRP A 118 3.30 -1.48 10.30
N TRP A 119 4.11 -2.53 10.31
CA TRP A 119 3.69 -3.87 10.70
C TRP A 119 3.47 -3.95 12.21
N TYR A 120 2.21 -4.11 12.63
CA TYR A 120 1.84 -4.24 14.03
C TYR A 120 0.59 -5.06 14.19
N THR A 121 0.60 -5.99 15.16
CA THR A 121 -0.50 -6.94 15.40
C THR A 121 -0.97 -7.59 14.10
N ASP A 122 -0.01 -8.15 13.35
CA ASP A 122 -0.29 -8.99 12.19
C ASP A 122 -1.00 -8.29 11.01
N CYS A 123 -0.91 -6.96 10.93
CA CYS A 123 -1.35 -6.18 9.78
C CYS A 123 -0.52 -4.90 9.61
N PHE A 124 -0.69 -4.20 8.48
CA PHE A 124 0.03 -2.97 8.19
C PHE A 124 -0.84 -1.73 8.46
N TRP A 125 -0.29 -0.79 9.21
CA TRP A 125 -0.93 0.47 9.56
C TRP A 125 -0.24 1.63 8.86
N THR A 126 -0.96 2.35 8.01
CA THR A 126 -0.40 3.56 7.40
C THR A 126 -0.25 4.66 8.45
N GLY A 127 0.92 5.28 8.51
CA GLY A 127 1.25 6.31 9.47
C GLY A 127 2.32 7.28 8.95
N LYS A 128 2.72 8.22 9.81
CA LYS A 128 3.75 9.21 9.52
C LYS A 128 4.78 9.23 10.63
N ILE A 129 6.08 9.25 10.29
CA ILE A 129 7.14 9.46 11.27
C ILE A 129 7.10 10.92 11.76
N ILE A 130 7.03 11.11 13.08
CA ILE A 130 7.00 12.43 13.72
C ILE A 130 8.25 12.73 14.56
N GLU A 131 9.02 11.71 14.92
CA GLU A 131 10.23 11.86 15.75
C GLU A 131 11.19 10.70 15.50
N LEU A 132 12.49 10.97 15.48
CA LEU A 132 13.55 9.95 15.49
C LEU A 132 14.09 9.87 16.92
N LEU A 133 14.21 8.66 17.47
CA LEU A 133 14.64 8.42 18.86
C LEU A 133 16.04 7.80 18.88
N ASP A 134 16.77 8.01 19.98
CA ASP A 134 18.19 7.61 20.11
C ASP A 134 18.42 6.08 20.06
N ASP A 135 17.43 5.27 20.43
CA ASP A 135 17.51 3.80 20.48
C ASP A 135 17.21 3.09 19.13
N ASP A 136 17.51 3.75 18.01
CA ASP A 136 17.15 3.28 16.66
C ASP A 136 15.65 2.93 16.56
N LYS A 137 14.83 3.79 17.16
CA LYS A 137 13.38 3.72 17.13
C LYS A 137 12.84 5.00 16.54
N VAL A 138 11.62 4.94 16.05
CA VAL A 138 10.91 6.13 15.58
C VAL A 138 9.58 6.25 16.28
N LYS A 139 9.12 7.47 16.45
CA LYS A 139 7.75 7.75 16.85
C LYS A 139 6.93 8.02 15.60
N ILE A 140 5.81 7.33 15.50
CA ILE A 140 4.87 7.49 14.39
C ILE A 140 3.52 7.97 14.91
N ILE A 141 2.77 8.65 14.04
CA ILE A 141 1.37 8.99 14.27
C ILE A 141 0.50 8.31 13.21
N CYS A 142 -0.58 7.68 13.65
CA CYS A 142 -1.56 7.07 12.75
C CYS A 142 -2.71 8.07 12.46
N PRO A 143 -3.37 8.00 11.29
CA PRO A 143 -4.53 8.83 10.98
C PRO A 143 -5.63 8.69 12.04
N GLU A 144 -6.21 9.81 12.45
CA GLU A 144 -7.32 9.86 13.40
C GLU A 144 -8.62 9.28 12.83
N ILE A 145 -9.59 9.03 13.73
CA ILE A 145 -10.96 8.69 13.36
C ILE A 145 -11.52 9.80 12.45
N PRO A 146 -12.19 9.46 11.33
CA PRO A 146 -12.68 8.13 10.97
C PRO A 146 -11.81 7.38 9.94
N LEU A 147 -10.61 7.88 9.62
CA LEU A 147 -9.73 7.28 8.60
C LEU A 147 -8.82 6.21 9.17
N GLY A 148 -8.37 6.38 10.41
CA GLY A 148 -7.64 5.39 11.17
C GLY A 148 -8.11 5.30 12.62
N GLU A 149 -7.32 4.66 13.47
CA GLU A 149 -7.56 4.55 14.92
C GLU A 149 -6.83 5.64 15.74
N GLY A 150 -6.05 6.50 15.08
CA GLY A 150 -5.29 7.56 15.72
C GLY A 150 -4.12 7.08 16.58
N GLY A 151 -3.59 8.00 17.38
CA GLY A 151 -2.57 7.71 18.37
C GLY A 151 -1.12 7.86 17.88
N CYS A 152 -0.23 7.92 18.86
CA CYS A 152 1.21 8.03 18.68
C CYS A 152 1.89 6.78 19.24
N TRP A 153 2.75 6.17 18.45
CA TRP A 153 3.33 4.86 18.74
C TRP A 153 4.84 4.89 18.55
N VAL A 154 5.55 4.08 19.32
CA VAL A 154 6.99 3.85 19.12
C VAL A 154 7.14 2.58 18.29
N ALA A 155 7.82 2.68 17.15
CA ALA A 155 8.01 1.59 16.20
C ALA A 155 9.50 1.34 15.97
N HIS A 156 9.84 0.09 15.67
CA HIS A 156 11.18 -0.25 15.18
C HIS A 156 11.25 -0.05 13.65
N PRO A 157 12.34 0.54 13.12
CA PRO A 157 12.54 0.74 11.68
C PRO A 157 12.38 -0.53 10.83
N LYS A 158 12.73 -1.71 11.37
CA LYS A 158 12.58 -3.00 10.69
C LYS A 158 11.13 -3.42 10.43
N ASP A 159 10.19 -2.87 11.20
CA ASP A 159 8.76 -3.15 11.07
C ASP A 159 8.09 -2.15 10.12
N LEU A 160 8.86 -1.24 9.52
CA LEU A 160 8.38 -0.25 8.58
C LEU A 160 8.66 -0.66 7.14
N ARG A 161 7.74 -0.28 6.26
CA ARG A 161 7.96 -0.19 4.82
C ARG A 161 7.41 1.16 4.33
N PRO A 162 7.79 1.67 3.15
CA PRO A 162 7.24 2.94 2.69
C PRO A 162 5.73 2.81 2.47
N ALA A 163 4.95 3.85 2.75
CA ALA A 163 3.55 3.85 2.36
C ALA A 163 3.48 3.93 0.83
N LEU A 164 2.62 3.13 0.21
CA LEU A 164 2.32 3.18 -1.22
C LEU A 164 0.81 3.12 -1.46
N ASP A 165 0.36 3.90 -2.42
CA ASP A 165 -1.01 3.86 -2.92
C ASP A 165 -1.10 2.95 -4.15
N TRP A 166 -2.27 2.36 -4.37
CA TRP A 166 -2.55 1.60 -5.58
C TRP A 166 -3.91 1.97 -6.17
N SER A 167 -3.97 2.12 -7.49
CA SER A 167 -5.23 2.25 -8.23
C SER A 167 -5.18 1.45 -9.53
N LEU A 168 -6.36 1.15 -10.09
CA LEU A 168 -6.43 0.49 -11.41
C LEU A 168 -5.79 1.32 -12.52
N GLU A 169 -5.90 2.65 -12.44
CA GLU A 169 -5.43 3.55 -13.50
C GLU A 169 -3.93 3.76 -13.46
N LYS A 170 -3.35 3.90 -12.25
CA LYS A 170 -1.95 4.29 -12.06
C LYS A 170 -1.05 3.14 -11.63
N GLY A 171 -1.63 2.01 -11.23
CA GLY A 171 -0.89 0.97 -10.53
C GLY A 171 -0.38 1.47 -9.18
N TRP A 172 0.82 1.03 -8.80
CA TRP A 172 1.50 1.52 -7.60
C TRP A 172 1.97 2.96 -7.77
N SER A 173 1.86 3.75 -6.71
CA SER A 173 2.37 5.11 -6.62
C SER A 173 2.82 5.42 -5.20
N ALA A 174 3.80 6.31 -5.05
CA ALA A 174 4.22 6.79 -3.75
C ALA A 174 3.45 8.07 -3.37
N PRO A 175 2.77 8.12 -2.21
CA PRO A 175 2.16 9.34 -1.71
C PRO A 175 3.23 10.40 -1.42
N LEU A 176 2.80 11.66 -1.31
CA LEU A 176 3.69 12.78 -1.02
C LEU A 176 3.82 12.96 0.50
N SER A 177 5.01 12.70 1.01
CA SER A 177 5.42 13.00 2.37
C SER A 177 5.69 14.49 2.52
N GLN A 178 5.44 15.05 3.71
CA GLN A 178 5.63 16.48 3.96
C GLN A 178 6.04 16.77 5.41
N GLU A 179 6.95 17.73 5.58
CA GLU A 179 7.38 18.26 6.88
C GLU A 179 7.95 19.67 6.70
N ASN A 180 7.60 20.61 7.60
CA ASN A 180 8.14 21.99 7.60
C ASN A 180 8.10 22.70 6.23
N GLY A 181 7.01 22.51 5.47
CA GLY A 181 6.83 23.12 4.15
C GLY A 181 7.63 22.49 3.02
N LYS A 182 8.38 21.42 3.27
CA LYS A 182 9.07 20.61 2.26
C LYS A 182 8.25 19.36 1.96
N CYS A 183 8.26 18.94 0.70
CA CYS A 183 7.58 17.73 0.24
C CYS A 183 8.54 16.81 -0.50
N TRP A 184 8.35 15.50 -0.37
CA TRP A 184 9.13 14.47 -1.07
C TRP A 184 8.34 13.18 -1.16
N HIS A 185 8.78 12.24 -2.00
CA HIS A 185 8.30 10.87 -1.97
C HIS A 185 9.24 10.03 -1.12
N THR A 186 8.69 9.28 -0.16
CA THR A 186 9.49 8.38 0.69
C THR A 186 10.10 7.22 -0.10
N ALA A 187 9.44 6.81 -1.18
CA ALA A 187 9.98 5.84 -2.13
C ALA A 187 9.80 6.32 -3.57
N ARG A 188 10.72 5.92 -4.46
CA ARG A 188 10.54 5.94 -5.91
C ARG A 188 10.25 4.54 -6.41
N LEU A 189 9.37 4.43 -7.41
CA LEU A 189 9.04 3.14 -8.01
C LEU A 189 9.84 2.97 -9.30
N ILE A 190 10.55 1.84 -9.41
CA ILE A 190 11.28 1.44 -10.61
C ILE A 190 10.56 0.25 -11.21
N ALA A 191 10.11 0.36 -12.45
CA ALA A 191 9.57 -0.78 -13.19
C ALA A 191 10.73 -1.68 -13.64
N GLY A 192 10.58 -2.99 -13.56
CA GLY A 192 11.55 -3.90 -14.19
C GLY A 192 11.53 -3.71 -15.70
N ASN A 193 12.72 -3.62 -16.31
CA ASN A 193 12.84 -3.56 -17.76
C ASN A 193 12.19 -4.81 -18.39
N GLN A 194 11.05 -4.64 -19.03
CA GLN A 194 10.69 -5.49 -20.15
C GLN A 194 11.62 -5.12 -21.30
N GLY A 195 12.61 -5.99 -21.56
CA GLY A 195 13.58 -5.96 -22.65
C GLY A 195 13.60 -4.73 -23.54
N ILE A 196 14.48 -3.78 -23.25
CA ILE A 196 14.97 -2.85 -24.29
C ILE A 196 15.90 -3.69 -25.18
N THR A 197 15.39 -4.20 -26.30
CA THR A 197 16.23 -4.55 -27.44
C THR A 197 16.89 -3.25 -27.88
N ILE A 198 18.12 -3.02 -27.45
CA ILE A 198 18.95 -1.96 -27.99
C ILE A 198 19.28 -2.41 -29.42
N HIS A 199 18.48 -1.98 -30.39
CA HIS A 199 18.94 -1.94 -31.77
C HIS A 199 20.09 -0.94 -31.79
N SER A 200 21.31 -1.47 -31.76
CA SER A 200 22.52 -0.75 -32.12
C SER A 200 22.32 -0.17 -33.52
N PHE A 201 22.21 1.16 -33.61
CA PHE A 201 22.43 1.84 -34.88
C PHE A 201 23.94 1.98 -35.09
N PRO A 202 24.45 1.71 -36.30
CA PRO A 202 25.87 1.79 -36.57
C PRO A 202 26.32 3.24 -36.53
N VAL A 203 27.52 3.44 -35.99
CA VAL A 203 28.28 4.68 -36.13
C VAL A 203 28.64 4.84 -37.60
N ASN A 204 28.30 6.00 -38.18
CA ASN A 204 29.01 6.64 -39.28
C ASN A 204 28.97 8.15 -39.06
#